data_AF-A0A7J8I4K3-F1
#
_entry.id   AF-A0A7J8I4K3-F1
#
_cell.length_a   1.000
_cell.length_b   1.000
_cell.length_c   1.000
_cell.angle_alpha   90.00
_cell.angle_beta   90.00
_cell.angle_gamma   90.00
#
_symmetry.space_group_name_H-M   'P 1'
#
loop_
_entity.id
_entity.type
_entity.pdbx_description
1 polymer ?
#
loop_
_entity_poly.entity_id
_entity_poly.type
_entity_poly.pdbx_seq_one_letter_code
_entity_poly.pdbx_strand_id
1 'polypeptide(L)'
;MADRGADDPPSRTGSPDGESQVSEDRWSHHQRLAIRELIDTEVSYLHMLQLCALGIRSRLKQLPQGDLDVLFSNIDDLIKVNSRFLQDLQETDTRGEKQVQLIGNLFLEFQEELEQVYKVYCANYDQALLLVESYRREPELQREIQGIIEAVVPQAGPSGLSFLLVIPLQRITKYPLLLQKILENTLPDASAYPVLQRAASALHDVNTNINEYKRRKELASKYTKVEQLSLRERLARINTHTLSKKTARLSQLLKQEAGLVFRLWGWRNWF
;
A
#
# COMPACT_ATOMS: atom_id res chain seq x y z
N MET A 1 -21.34 84.34 -4.04
CA MET A 1 -20.94 83.78 -2.73
C MET A 1 -21.39 82.32 -2.71
N ALA A 2 -20.43 81.43 -2.42
CA ALA A 2 -20.43 79.96 -2.26
C ALA A 2 -21.78 79.22 -2.37
N ASP A 3 -21.99 78.26 -3.26
CA ASP A 3 -21.33 76.96 -3.51
C ASP A 3 -21.57 75.88 -2.44
N ARG A 4 -21.92 74.70 -2.95
CA ARG A 4 -22.50 73.50 -2.33
C ARG A 4 -21.45 72.71 -1.55
N GLY A 5 -21.87 71.95 -0.54
CA GLY A 5 -21.01 70.92 0.04
C GLY A 5 -21.56 70.32 1.34
N ALA A 6 -22.45 69.34 1.22
CA ALA A 6 -22.72 68.37 2.27
C ALA A 6 -22.96 67.01 1.59
N ASP A 7 -21.87 66.39 1.13
CA ASP A 7 -21.83 64.99 0.74
C ASP A 7 -21.56 64.17 2.02
N ASP A 8 -22.60 63.50 2.52
CA ASP A 8 -22.43 62.35 3.41
C ASP A 8 -21.87 61.18 2.58
N PRO A 9 -20.83 60.45 3.04
CA PRO A 9 -20.37 59.27 2.33
C PRO A 9 -21.42 58.15 2.45
N PRO A 10 -21.68 57.38 1.39
CA PRO A 10 -22.54 56.22 1.49
C PRO A 10 -21.84 55.21 2.40
N SER A 11 -22.51 54.89 3.51
CA SER A 11 -22.13 53.77 4.36
C SER A 11 -22.19 52.51 3.50
N ARG A 12 -21.03 52.04 3.05
CA ARG A 12 -20.86 50.70 2.46
C ARG A 12 -21.08 49.70 3.59
N THR A 13 -22.34 49.38 3.86
CA THR A 13 -22.71 48.14 4.55
C THR A 13 -22.42 47.00 3.58
N GLY A 14 -21.18 46.51 3.58
CA GLY A 14 -20.91 45.17 3.08
C GLY A 14 -21.64 44.20 4.00
N SER A 15 -22.68 43.55 3.50
CA SER A 15 -23.41 42.52 4.24
C SER A 15 -22.44 41.37 4.58
N PRO A 16 -22.24 41.02 5.86
CA PRO A 16 -21.36 39.91 6.29
C PRO A 16 -21.78 38.54 5.74
N ASP A 17 -23.04 38.43 5.33
CA ASP A 17 -23.67 37.19 4.88
C ASP A 17 -23.13 36.71 3.52
N GLY A 18 -22.71 37.63 2.64
CA GLY A 18 -22.23 37.28 1.30
C GLY A 18 -20.83 36.67 1.29
N GLU A 19 -19.92 37.14 2.15
CA GLU A 19 -18.57 36.58 2.26
C GLU A 19 -18.57 35.22 2.97
N SER A 20 -19.46 35.04 3.95
CA SER A 20 -19.62 33.78 4.69
C SER A 20 -20.17 32.66 3.79
N GLN A 21 -21.21 32.95 2.99
CA GLN A 21 -21.80 31.99 2.04
C GLN A 21 -20.81 31.57 0.94
N VAL A 22 -20.06 32.53 0.35
CA VAL A 22 -19.05 32.22 -0.67
C VAL A 22 -17.93 31.33 -0.11
N SER A 23 -17.61 31.47 1.18
CA SER A 23 -16.59 30.64 1.81
C SER A 23 -17.12 29.23 2.12
N GLU A 24 -18.35 29.11 2.66
CA GLU A 24 -19.04 27.83 2.88
C GLU A 24 -19.20 27.01 1.59
N ASP A 25 -19.61 27.67 0.50
CA ASP A 25 -19.74 27.03 -0.82
C ASP A 25 -18.41 26.49 -1.34
N ARG A 26 -17.31 27.22 -1.10
CA ARG A 26 -15.97 26.76 -1.46
C ARG A 26 -15.55 25.54 -0.63
N TRP A 27 -15.74 25.56 0.69
CA TRP A 27 -15.42 24.39 1.54
C TRP A 27 -16.22 23.16 1.12
N SER A 28 -17.52 23.33 0.89
CA SER A 28 -18.42 22.28 0.42
C SER A 28 -17.98 21.71 -0.94
N HIS A 29 -17.50 22.55 -1.86
CA HIS A 29 -16.96 22.10 -3.14
C HIS A 29 -15.66 21.30 -3.00
N HIS A 30 -14.68 21.78 -2.23
CA HIS A 30 -13.41 21.08 -2.03
C HIS A 30 -13.59 19.76 -1.29
N GLN A 31 -14.53 19.69 -0.34
CA GLN A 31 -14.90 18.45 0.34
C GLN A 31 -15.44 17.41 -0.65
N ARG A 32 -16.37 17.81 -1.54
CA ARG A 32 -16.88 16.93 -2.60
C ARG A 32 -15.78 16.42 -3.53
N LEU A 33 -14.83 17.28 -3.91
CA LEU A 33 -13.68 16.87 -4.72
C LEU A 33 -12.79 15.86 -4.00
N ALA A 34 -12.53 16.05 -2.70
CA ALA A 34 -11.73 15.12 -1.90
C ALA A 34 -12.41 13.74 -1.76
N ILE A 35 -13.72 13.72 -1.56
CA ILE A 35 -14.50 12.47 -1.52
C ILE A 35 -14.50 11.80 -2.90
N ARG A 36 -14.67 12.58 -3.97
CA ARG A 36 -14.65 12.05 -5.33
C ARG A 36 -13.30 11.42 -5.66
N GLU A 37 -12.20 12.07 -5.28
CA GLU A 37 -10.85 11.52 -5.42
C GLU A 37 -10.69 10.20 -4.65
N LEU A 38 -11.20 10.10 -3.42
CA LEU A 38 -11.16 8.86 -2.65
C LEU A 38 -11.84 7.71 -3.42
N ILE A 39 -13.05 7.94 -3.94
CA ILE A 39 -13.83 6.94 -4.69
C ILE A 39 -13.15 6.58 -6.01
N ASP A 40 -12.79 7.58 -6.83
CA ASP A 40 -12.20 7.35 -8.15
C ASP A 40 -10.84 6.65 -8.05
N THR A 41 -10.05 6.98 -7.03
CA THR A 41 -8.78 6.30 -6.78
C THR A 41 -8.97 4.88 -6.24
N GLU A 42 -10.08 4.58 -5.53
CA GLU A 42 -10.41 3.22 -5.08
C GLU A 42 -10.85 2.35 -6.26
N VAL A 43 -11.69 2.87 -7.16
CA VAL A 43 -12.06 2.20 -8.42
C VAL A 43 -10.82 1.86 -9.23
N SER A 44 -9.93 2.84 -9.41
CA SER A 44 -8.68 2.66 -10.14
C SER A 44 -7.77 1.65 -9.46
N TYR A 45 -7.67 1.68 -8.13
CA TYR A 45 -6.88 0.73 -7.35
C TYR A 45 -7.37 -0.71 -7.53
N LEU A 46 -8.67 -0.96 -7.36
CA LEU A 46 -9.26 -2.29 -7.55
C LEU A 46 -9.10 -2.80 -8.98
N HIS A 47 -9.28 -1.93 -9.97
CA HIS A 47 -9.04 -2.28 -11.36
C HIS A 47 -7.59 -2.76 -11.56
N MET A 48 -6.61 -2.05 -11.00
CA MET A 48 -5.20 -2.44 -11.05
C MET A 48 -4.96 -3.79 -10.36
N LEU A 49 -5.55 -4.04 -9.18
CA LEU A 49 -5.43 -5.34 -8.51
C LEU A 49 -6.01 -6.48 -9.36
N GLN A 50 -7.16 -6.27 -9.98
CA GLN A 50 -7.79 -7.25 -10.85
C GLN A 50 -6.94 -7.53 -12.10
N LEU A 51 -6.34 -6.50 -12.71
CA LEU A 51 -5.38 -6.68 -13.81
C LEU A 51 -4.16 -7.50 -13.36
N CYS A 52 -3.65 -7.30 -12.16
CA CYS A 52 -2.58 -8.11 -11.59
C CYS A 52 -2.99 -9.57 -11.41
N ALA A 53 -4.10 -9.82 -10.69
CA ALA A 53 -4.52 -11.16 -10.29
C ALA A 53 -5.15 -11.99 -11.41
N LEU A 54 -5.85 -11.36 -12.36
CA LEU A 54 -6.54 -12.03 -13.47
C LEU A 54 -5.81 -11.85 -14.79
N GLY A 55 -5.26 -10.67 -15.06
CA GLY A 55 -4.58 -10.36 -16.32
C GLY A 55 -3.17 -10.92 -16.40
N ILE A 56 -2.36 -10.72 -15.35
CA ILE A 56 -0.93 -11.08 -15.35
C ILE A 56 -0.72 -12.49 -14.80
N ARG A 57 -1.26 -12.81 -13.62
CA ARG A 57 -1.12 -14.16 -13.03
C ARG A 57 -1.57 -15.28 -13.97
N SER A 58 -2.63 -15.06 -14.76
CA SER A 58 -3.15 -16.06 -15.71
C SER A 58 -2.26 -16.27 -16.94
N ARG A 59 -1.44 -15.27 -17.29
CA ARG A 59 -0.50 -15.30 -18.42
C ARG A 59 0.90 -15.74 -18.02
N LEU A 60 1.24 -15.65 -16.74
CA LEU A 60 2.49 -16.14 -16.16
C LEU A 60 2.45 -17.63 -15.77
N LYS A 61 1.54 -18.43 -16.33
CA LYS A 61 1.38 -19.85 -15.98
C LYS A 61 2.59 -20.74 -16.28
N GLN A 62 3.54 -20.26 -17.09
CA GLN A 62 4.83 -20.94 -17.29
C GLN A 62 5.76 -20.87 -16.07
N LEU A 63 5.54 -19.92 -15.16
CA LEU A 63 6.29 -19.85 -13.91
C LEU A 63 5.86 -20.98 -12.96
N PRO A 64 6.77 -21.46 -12.08
CA PRO A 64 6.41 -22.38 -11.03
C PRO A 64 5.23 -21.87 -10.19
N GLN A 65 4.29 -22.75 -9.81
CA GLN A 65 3.15 -22.33 -8.99
C GLN A 65 3.57 -21.67 -7.67
N GLY A 66 4.61 -22.21 -7.02
CA GLY A 66 5.16 -21.62 -5.80
C GLY A 66 5.70 -20.20 -5.99
N ASP A 67 6.18 -19.86 -7.19
CA ASP A 67 6.63 -18.52 -7.50
C ASP A 67 5.44 -17.56 -7.67
N LEU A 68 4.37 -18.01 -8.32
CA LEU A 68 3.13 -17.25 -8.44
C LEU A 68 2.51 -16.98 -7.05
N ASP A 69 2.53 -17.97 -6.16
CA ASP A 69 2.06 -17.83 -4.77
C ASP A 69 2.89 -16.78 -4.01
N VAL A 70 4.21 -16.74 -4.23
CA VAL A 70 5.09 -15.74 -3.60
C VAL A 70 4.88 -14.35 -4.18
N LEU A 71 4.78 -14.22 -5.52
CA LEU A 71 4.59 -12.93 -6.19
C LEU A 71 3.26 -12.28 -5.80
N PHE A 72 2.18 -13.06 -5.84
CA PHE A 72 0.83 -12.52 -5.66
C PHE A 72 0.31 -12.66 -4.22
N SER A 73 0.96 -13.45 -3.37
CA SER A 73 0.57 -13.61 -1.95
C SER A 73 -0.95 -13.83 -1.82
N ASN A 74 -1.60 -13.03 -0.99
CA ASN A 74 -3.03 -13.00 -0.73
C ASN A 74 -3.74 -11.88 -1.50
N ILE A 75 -3.34 -11.62 -2.76
CA ILE A 75 -3.97 -10.56 -3.58
C ILE A 75 -5.48 -10.79 -3.79
N ASP A 76 -5.92 -12.06 -3.82
CA ASP A 76 -7.34 -12.39 -3.98
C ASP A 76 -8.15 -11.94 -2.74
N ASP A 77 -7.59 -12.05 -1.54
CA ASP A 77 -8.20 -11.55 -0.30
C ASP A 77 -8.23 -10.01 -0.28
N LEU A 78 -7.16 -9.36 -0.75
CA LEU A 78 -7.13 -7.91 -0.92
C LEU A 78 -8.24 -7.44 -1.88
N ILE A 79 -8.40 -8.10 -3.03
CA ILE A 79 -9.46 -7.77 -4.00
C ILE A 79 -10.83 -7.94 -3.34
N LYS A 80 -11.05 -9.04 -2.62
CA LYS A 80 -12.33 -9.31 -1.96
C LYS A 80 -12.71 -8.25 -0.93
N VAL A 81 -11.80 -7.90 -0.03
CA VAL A 81 -12.05 -6.88 1.02
C VAL A 81 -12.24 -5.51 0.39
N ASN A 82 -11.34 -5.10 -0.52
CA ASN A 82 -11.46 -3.78 -1.14
C ASN A 82 -12.70 -3.68 -2.05
N SER A 83 -13.15 -4.77 -2.69
CA SER A 83 -14.38 -4.75 -3.51
C SER A 83 -15.63 -4.50 -2.66
N ARG A 84 -15.72 -5.12 -1.47
CA ARG A 84 -16.77 -4.84 -0.50
C ARG A 84 -16.69 -3.39 -0.02
N PHE A 85 -15.49 -2.95 0.34
CA PHE A 85 -15.25 -1.59 0.78
C PHE A 85 -15.67 -0.56 -0.29
N LEU A 86 -15.31 -0.76 -1.56
CA LEU A 86 -15.71 0.12 -2.65
C LEU A 86 -17.23 0.13 -2.85
N GLN A 87 -17.89 -1.02 -2.77
CA GLN A 87 -19.35 -1.09 -2.88
C GLN A 87 -20.01 -0.22 -1.81
N ASP A 88 -19.65 -0.44 -0.55
CA ASP A 88 -20.22 0.30 0.58
C ASP A 88 -19.87 1.80 0.50
N LEU A 89 -18.67 2.12 0.01
CA LEU A 89 -18.22 3.49 -0.21
C LEU A 89 -19.06 4.19 -1.30
N GLN A 90 -19.37 3.52 -2.40
CA GLN A 90 -20.23 4.05 -3.47
C GLN A 90 -21.68 4.27 -3.00
N GLU A 91 -22.19 3.42 -2.10
CA GLU A 91 -23.52 3.58 -1.52
C GLU A 91 -23.64 4.86 -0.67
N THR A 92 -22.52 5.37 -0.12
CA THR A 92 -22.51 6.64 0.63
C THR A 92 -22.79 7.87 -0.25
N ASP A 93 -22.55 7.81 -1.56
CA ASP A 93 -22.71 8.94 -2.50
C ASP A 93 -24.14 9.44 -2.61
N THR A 94 -25.11 8.58 -2.27
CA THR A 94 -26.54 8.91 -2.29
C THR A 94 -27.05 9.65 -1.05
N ARG A 95 -26.18 9.93 -0.06
CA ARG A 95 -26.59 10.29 1.31
C ARG A 95 -26.41 11.77 1.67
N GLY A 96 -26.03 12.61 0.71
CA GLY A 96 -25.96 14.07 0.87
C GLY A 96 -25.09 14.49 2.06
N GLU A 97 -25.64 15.30 2.97
CA GLU A 97 -24.93 15.85 4.14
C GLU A 97 -24.34 14.78 5.09
N LYS A 98 -24.89 13.56 5.09
CA LYS A 98 -24.39 12.46 5.94
C LYS A 98 -23.23 11.68 5.32
N GLN A 99 -22.90 11.92 4.04
CA GLN A 99 -21.89 11.18 3.30
C GLN A 99 -20.55 11.14 4.05
N VAL A 100 -20.10 12.29 4.55
CA VAL A 100 -18.81 12.44 5.25
C VAL A 100 -18.75 11.57 6.52
N GLN A 101 -19.83 11.59 7.31
CA GLN A 101 -19.92 10.81 8.54
C GLN A 101 -19.95 9.30 8.23
N LEU A 102 -20.67 8.90 7.17
CA LEU A 102 -20.74 7.51 6.73
C LEU A 102 -19.39 7.00 6.25
N ILE A 103 -18.62 7.80 5.49
CA ILE A 103 -17.26 7.44 5.08
C ILE A 103 -16.37 7.19 6.30
N GLY A 104 -16.41 8.10 7.30
CA GLY A 104 -15.62 7.92 8.52
C GLY A 104 -16.00 6.65 9.28
N ASN A 105 -17.29 6.36 9.43
CA ASN A 105 -17.77 5.12 10.05
C ASN A 105 -17.38 3.87 9.26
N LEU A 106 -17.45 3.93 7.93
CA LEU A 106 -17.09 2.83 7.05
C LEU A 106 -15.61 2.44 7.22
N PHE A 107 -14.70 3.40 7.31
CA PHE A 107 -13.31 3.12 7.60
C PHE A 107 -13.10 2.50 8.98
N LEU A 108 -13.85 2.93 9.99
CA LEU A 108 -13.79 2.34 11.33
C LEU A 108 -14.34 0.90 11.35
N GLU A 109 -15.31 0.58 10.50
CA GLU A 109 -15.84 -0.78 10.34
C GLU A 109 -14.82 -1.69 9.63
N PHE A 110 -14.20 -1.21 8.56
CA PHE A 110 -13.26 -1.99 7.75
C PHE A 110 -11.82 -2.02 8.28
N GLN A 111 -11.45 -1.20 9.27
CA GLN A 111 -10.06 -1.06 9.73
C GLN A 111 -9.41 -2.41 10.09
N GLU A 112 -10.14 -3.30 10.78
CA GLU A 112 -9.62 -4.58 11.21
C GLU A 112 -9.44 -5.52 10.02
N GLU A 113 -10.44 -5.62 9.15
CA GLU A 113 -10.36 -6.44 7.92
C GLU A 113 -9.20 -5.99 7.03
N LEU A 114 -9.06 -4.68 6.82
CA LEU A 114 -7.95 -4.07 6.07
C LEU A 114 -6.61 -4.43 6.74
N GLU A 115 -6.46 -4.26 8.05
CA GLU A 115 -5.22 -4.63 8.74
C GLU A 115 -4.88 -6.11 8.52
N GLN A 116 -5.85 -7.02 8.64
CA GLN A 116 -5.63 -8.46 8.50
C GLN A 116 -5.11 -8.84 7.11
N VAL A 117 -5.68 -8.29 6.05
CA VAL A 117 -5.26 -8.65 4.68
C VAL A 117 -3.97 -7.95 4.26
N TYR A 118 -3.80 -6.68 4.61
CA TYR A 118 -2.61 -5.92 4.22
C TYR A 118 -1.36 -6.35 5.00
N LYS A 119 -1.46 -6.73 6.29
CA LYS A 119 -0.29 -7.19 7.04
C LYS A 119 0.32 -8.47 6.45
N VAL A 120 -0.51 -9.37 5.93
CA VAL A 120 -0.04 -10.61 5.28
C VAL A 120 0.69 -10.26 3.98
N TYR A 121 0.08 -9.43 3.14
CA TYR A 121 0.66 -9.00 1.87
C TYR A 121 1.99 -8.27 2.07
N CYS A 122 2.00 -7.24 2.93
CA CYS A 122 3.19 -6.44 3.23
C CYS A 122 4.35 -7.29 3.80
N ALA A 123 4.04 -8.33 4.56
CA ALA A 123 5.03 -9.21 5.15
C ALA A 123 5.56 -10.30 4.21
N ASN A 124 4.94 -10.49 3.03
CA ASN A 124 5.41 -11.36 1.95
C ASN A 124 6.08 -10.55 0.82
N TYR A 125 5.83 -9.24 0.75
CA TYR A 125 6.32 -8.35 -0.32
C TYR A 125 7.84 -8.42 -0.54
N ASP A 126 8.65 -8.50 0.52
CA ASP A 126 10.11 -8.57 0.37
C ASP A 126 10.55 -9.88 -0.32
N GLN A 127 9.82 -10.98 -0.11
CA GLN A 127 10.08 -12.25 -0.79
C GLN A 127 9.70 -12.16 -2.26
N ALA A 128 8.58 -11.51 -2.58
CA ALA A 128 8.19 -11.21 -3.95
C ALA A 128 9.25 -10.35 -4.67
N LEU A 129 9.81 -9.34 -4.00
CA LEU A 129 10.89 -8.51 -4.58
C LEU A 129 12.16 -9.30 -4.85
N LEU A 130 12.57 -10.20 -3.95
CA LEU A 130 13.73 -11.06 -4.18
C LEU A 130 13.53 -11.97 -5.40
N LEU A 131 12.30 -12.46 -5.60
CA LEU A 131 11.95 -13.29 -6.74
C LEU A 131 11.93 -12.50 -8.06
N VAL A 132 11.39 -11.28 -8.05
CA VAL A 132 11.49 -10.36 -9.19
C VAL A 132 12.96 -10.09 -9.54
N GLU A 133 13.82 -9.91 -8.54
CA GLU A 133 15.24 -9.67 -8.75
C GLU A 133 15.97 -10.90 -9.31
N SER A 134 15.55 -12.13 -8.97
CA SER A 134 16.08 -13.33 -9.63
C SER A 134 15.68 -13.40 -11.09
N TYR A 135 14.45 -13.05 -11.45
CA TYR A 135 14.01 -13.06 -12.85
C TYR A 135 14.72 -12.00 -13.70
N ARG A 136 15.12 -10.87 -13.10
CA ARG A 136 15.95 -9.87 -13.78
C ARG A 136 17.34 -10.39 -14.18
N ARG A 137 17.80 -11.49 -13.59
CA ARG A 137 19.06 -12.14 -13.96
C ARG A 137 18.90 -13.10 -15.14
N GLU A 138 17.68 -13.33 -15.60
CA GLU A 138 17.33 -14.21 -16.72
C GLU A 138 16.72 -13.36 -17.86
N PRO A 139 17.51 -12.89 -18.84
CA PRO A 139 17.07 -11.88 -19.82
C PRO A 139 15.94 -12.34 -20.74
N GLU A 140 15.79 -13.63 -20.97
CA GLU A 140 14.69 -14.20 -21.74
C GLU A 140 13.38 -14.14 -20.97
N LEU A 141 13.39 -14.66 -19.73
CA LEU A 141 12.26 -14.65 -18.83
C LEU A 141 11.82 -13.22 -18.49
N GLN A 142 12.78 -12.32 -18.22
CA GLN A 142 12.49 -10.91 -17.96
C GLN A 142 11.76 -10.25 -19.13
N ARG A 143 12.21 -10.48 -20.38
CA ARG A 143 11.55 -9.92 -21.57
C ARG A 143 10.13 -10.44 -21.74
N GLU A 144 9.92 -11.72 -21.47
CA GLU A 144 8.60 -12.32 -21.54
C GLU A 144 7.64 -11.74 -20.49
N ILE A 145 8.08 -11.70 -19.22
CA ILE A 145 7.33 -11.09 -18.11
C ILE A 145 7.00 -9.62 -18.44
N GLN A 146 7.99 -8.86 -18.92
CA GLN A 146 7.82 -7.46 -19.27
C GLN A 146 6.81 -7.28 -20.42
N GLY A 147 6.89 -8.11 -21.47
CA GLY A 147 5.95 -8.06 -22.59
C GLY A 147 4.51 -8.38 -22.17
N ILE A 148 4.32 -9.33 -21.25
CA ILE A 148 3.00 -9.63 -20.67
C ILE A 148 2.47 -8.43 -19.89
N ILE A 149 3.33 -7.77 -19.10
CA ILE A 149 2.92 -6.63 -18.28
C ILE A 149 2.59 -5.43 -19.15
N GLU A 150 3.40 -5.10 -20.15
CA GLU A 150 3.12 -3.99 -21.08
C GLU A 150 1.83 -4.22 -21.87
N ALA A 151 1.49 -5.48 -22.19
CA ALA A 151 0.25 -5.82 -22.86
C ALA A 151 -1.00 -5.67 -21.98
N VAL A 152 -0.88 -5.86 -20.66
CA VAL A 152 -2.02 -5.79 -19.72
C VAL A 152 -2.09 -4.42 -19.02
N VAL A 153 -0.95 -3.85 -18.68
CA VAL A 153 -0.76 -2.60 -17.95
C VAL A 153 0.35 -1.77 -18.62
N PRO A 154 0.05 -1.07 -19.73
CA PRO A 154 1.02 -0.24 -20.43
C PRO A 154 1.70 0.81 -19.54
N GLN A 155 0.98 1.33 -18.54
CA GLN A 155 1.50 2.33 -17.61
C GLN A 155 2.56 1.83 -16.62
N ALA A 156 2.78 0.51 -16.49
CA ALA A 156 3.81 -0.03 -15.60
C ALA A 156 5.23 0.29 -16.07
N GLY A 157 5.40 0.53 -17.39
CA GLY A 157 6.67 0.91 -18.01
C GLY A 157 7.84 0.00 -17.58
N PRO A 158 9.07 0.54 -17.47
CA PRO A 158 10.26 -0.27 -17.17
C PRO A 158 10.29 -0.85 -15.74
N SER A 159 9.39 -0.39 -14.86
CA SER A 159 9.29 -0.92 -13.50
C SER A 159 8.57 -2.27 -13.44
N GLY A 160 7.77 -2.61 -14.47
CA GLY A 160 7.20 -3.94 -14.67
C GLY A 160 6.48 -4.48 -13.42
N LEU A 161 6.89 -5.67 -12.95
CA LEU A 161 6.31 -6.30 -11.75
C LEU A 161 6.48 -5.47 -10.49
N SER A 162 7.63 -4.80 -10.31
CA SER A 162 7.88 -4.02 -9.10
C SER A 162 6.88 -2.88 -8.93
N PHE A 163 6.44 -2.25 -10.03
CA PHE A 163 5.42 -1.21 -10.00
C PHE A 163 4.07 -1.74 -9.50
N LEU A 164 3.69 -2.93 -9.97
CA LEU A 164 2.40 -3.52 -9.63
C LEU A 164 2.35 -4.05 -8.20
N LEU A 165 3.43 -4.69 -7.76
CA LEU A 165 3.49 -5.32 -6.45
C LEU A 165 3.50 -4.31 -5.30
N VAL A 166 3.96 -3.07 -5.55
CA VAL A 166 4.02 -2.01 -4.52
C VAL A 166 2.68 -1.30 -4.32
N ILE A 167 1.73 -1.40 -5.26
CA ILE A 167 0.47 -0.65 -5.22
C ILE A 167 -0.33 -0.91 -3.92
N PRO A 168 -0.49 -2.14 -3.42
CA PRO A 168 -1.19 -2.36 -2.15
C PRO A 168 -0.50 -1.68 -0.96
N LEU A 169 0.83 -1.69 -0.91
CA LEU A 169 1.60 -1.03 0.16
C LEU A 169 1.39 0.49 0.10
N GLN A 170 1.34 1.05 -1.11
CA GLN A 170 1.03 2.45 -1.29
C GLN A 170 -0.42 2.76 -0.87
N ARG A 171 -1.40 1.93 -1.25
CA ARG A 171 -2.81 2.22 -0.96
C ARG A 171 -3.11 2.34 0.53
N ILE A 172 -2.64 1.38 1.35
CA ILE A 172 -2.93 1.39 2.79
C ILE A 172 -2.36 2.63 3.50
N THR A 173 -1.23 3.16 3.01
CA THR A 173 -0.63 4.40 3.53
C THR A 173 -1.33 5.68 3.02
N LYS A 174 -2.12 5.59 1.96
CA LYS A 174 -2.86 6.74 1.40
C LYS A 174 -4.17 7.01 2.13
N TYR A 175 -4.81 6.01 2.73
CA TYR A 175 -6.11 6.23 3.38
C TYR A 175 -6.11 7.30 4.49
N PRO A 176 -5.13 7.35 5.41
CA PRO A 176 -5.06 8.43 6.40
C PRO A 176 -4.96 9.82 5.77
N LEU A 177 -4.20 9.94 4.67
CA LEU A 177 -4.01 11.21 3.96
C LEU A 177 -5.27 11.66 3.22
N LEU A 178 -5.99 10.71 2.61
CA LEU A 178 -7.27 10.99 1.96
C LEU A 178 -8.33 11.42 2.99
N LEU A 179 -8.38 10.77 4.15
CA LEU A 179 -9.26 11.18 5.25
C LEU A 179 -8.89 12.55 5.82
N GLN A 180 -7.59 12.85 5.98
CA GLN A 180 -7.13 14.18 6.38
C GLN A 180 -7.55 15.25 5.37
N LYS A 181 -7.41 14.99 4.07
CA LYS A 181 -7.85 15.93 3.03
C LYS A 181 -9.36 16.21 3.11
N ILE A 182 -10.17 15.21 3.42
CA ILE A 182 -11.62 15.40 3.64
C ILE A 182 -11.86 16.21 4.94
N LEU A 183 -11.12 15.89 6.01
CA LEU A 183 -11.21 16.57 7.31
C LEU A 183 -10.85 18.06 7.21
N GLU A 184 -9.79 18.42 6.49
CA GLU A 184 -9.36 19.82 6.24
C GLU A 184 -10.43 20.66 5.52
N ASN A 185 -11.32 19.99 4.78
CA ASN A 185 -12.43 20.61 4.07
C ASN A 185 -13.79 20.38 4.77
N THR A 186 -13.78 19.92 6.01
CA THR A 186 -14.98 19.73 6.84
C THR A 186 -14.98 20.73 7.99
N LEU A 187 -16.10 21.45 8.19
CA LEU A 187 -16.23 22.40 9.29
C LEU A 187 -16.02 21.71 10.65
N PRO A 188 -15.23 22.28 11.58
CA PRO A 188 -14.98 21.70 12.90
C PRO A 188 -16.25 21.44 13.74
N ASP A 189 -17.28 22.27 13.55
CA ASP A 189 -18.56 22.15 14.26
C ASP A 189 -19.49 21.10 13.63
N ALA A 190 -19.10 20.51 12.50
CA ALA A 190 -19.88 19.44 11.87
C ALA A 190 -19.79 18.15 12.69
N SER A 191 -20.94 17.48 12.86
CA SER A 191 -21.04 16.18 13.55
C SER A 191 -20.14 15.09 12.94
N ALA A 192 -19.73 15.24 11.67
CA ALA A 192 -18.83 14.33 10.97
C ALA A 192 -17.34 14.49 11.35
N TYR A 193 -16.91 15.68 11.82
CA TYR A 193 -15.51 15.98 12.13
C TYR A 193 -14.88 14.99 13.13
N PRO A 194 -15.46 14.74 14.32
CA PRO A 194 -14.87 13.80 15.28
C PRO A 194 -14.85 12.35 14.78
N VAL A 195 -15.78 11.98 13.88
CA VAL A 195 -15.80 10.63 13.28
C VAL A 195 -14.64 10.47 12.30
N LEU A 196 -14.44 11.45 11.40
CA LEU A 196 -13.32 11.45 10.46
C LEU A 196 -11.96 11.47 11.17
N GLN A 197 -11.82 12.28 12.23
CA GLN A 197 -10.58 12.35 12.99
C GLN A 197 -10.23 11.00 13.62
N ARG A 198 -11.21 10.32 14.22
CA ARG A 198 -11.02 8.97 14.75
C ARG A 198 -10.67 7.96 13.65
N ALA A 199 -11.35 8.03 12.50
CA ALA A 199 -11.06 7.16 11.37
C ALA A 199 -9.64 7.35 10.81
N ALA A 200 -9.18 8.59 10.67
CA ALA A 200 -7.82 8.90 10.23
C ALA A 200 -6.76 8.37 11.22
N SER A 201 -6.99 8.55 12.52
CA SER A 201 -6.11 8.00 13.57
C SER A 201 -6.07 6.47 13.53
N ALA A 202 -7.23 5.82 13.43
CA ALA A 202 -7.34 4.37 13.34
C ALA A 202 -6.52 3.82 12.15
N LEU A 203 -6.59 4.45 10.98
CA LEU A 203 -5.81 4.01 9.82
C LEU A 203 -4.31 4.31 9.94
N HIS A 204 -3.92 5.30 10.74
CA HIS A 204 -2.52 5.48 11.11
C HIS A 204 -2.02 4.34 12.00
N ASP A 205 -2.85 3.92 12.97
CA ASP A 205 -2.56 2.79 13.85
C ASP A 205 -2.47 1.47 13.04
N VAL A 206 -3.37 1.25 12.08
CA VAL A 206 -3.31 0.11 11.14
C VAL A 206 -1.96 0.07 10.41
N ASN A 207 -1.49 1.20 9.88
CA ASN A 207 -0.19 1.26 9.21
C ASN A 207 0.98 0.93 10.16
N THR A 208 0.90 1.42 11.40
CA THR A 208 1.89 1.12 12.45
C THR A 208 1.89 -0.37 12.81
N ASN A 209 0.71 -0.97 12.97
CA ASN A 209 0.53 -2.39 13.28
C ASN A 209 1.06 -3.29 12.16
N ILE A 210 0.78 -2.95 10.90
CA ILE A 210 1.32 -3.66 9.73
C ILE A 210 2.84 -3.62 9.72
N ASN A 211 3.44 -2.45 10.00
CA ASN A 211 4.89 -2.30 10.03
C ASN A 211 5.54 -3.12 11.16
N GLU A 212 4.96 -3.08 12.36
CA GLU A 212 5.41 -3.89 13.50
C GLU A 212 5.25 -5.39 13.23
N TYR A 213 4.17 -5.81 12.60
CA TYR A 213 3.96 -7.20 12.18
C TYR A 213 5.05 -7.66 11.20
N LYS A 214 5.34 -6.84 10.17
CA LYS A 214 6.41 -7.11 9.21
C LYS A 214 7.76 -7.25 9.93
N ARG A 215 8.11 -6.31 10.80
CA ARG A 215 9.34 -6.34 11.60
C ARG A 215 9.46 -7.61 12.45
N ARG A 216 8.38 -8.01 13.14
CA ARG A 216 8.37 -9.25 13.95
C ARG A 216 8.59 -10.49 13.10
N LYS A 217 7.95 -10.58 11.93
CA LYS A 217 8.12 -11.71 11.01
C LYS A 217 9.54 -11.79 10.44
N GLU A 218 10.15 -10.65 10.11
CA GLU A 218 11.55 -10.60 9.68
C GLU A 218 12.50 -11.06 10.78
N LEU A 219 12.28 -10.62 12.02
CA LEU A 219 13.08 -11.05 13.17
C LEU A 219 12.94 -12.56 13.41
N ALA A 220 11.71 -13.09 13.45
CA ALA A 220 11.46 -14.52 13.61
C ALA A 220 12.15 -15.36 12.52
N SER A 221 12.12 -14.87 11.27
CA SER A 221 12.81 -15.51 10.14
C SER A 221 14.33 -15.51 10.31
N LYS A 222 14.92 -14.43 10.85
CA LYS A 222 16.36 -14.36 11.16
C LYS A 222 16.75 -15.34 12.27
N TYR A 223 15.99 -15.39 13.37
CA TYR A 223 16.25 -16.33 14.46
C TYR A 223 16.14 -17.79 14.01
N THR A 224 15.10 -18.14 13.24
CA THR A 224 14.93 -19.50 12.70
C THR A 224 16.10 -19.88 11.79
N LYS A 225 16.56 -18.96 10.93
CA LYS A 225 17.74 -19.21 10.08
C LYS A 225 19.02 -19.38 10.89
N VAL A 226 19.24 -18.56 11.92
CA VAL A 226 20.39 -18.68 12.83
C VAL A 226 20.34 -19.99 13.63
N GLU A 227 19.18 -20.39 14.12
CA GLU A 227 18.98 -21.64 14.85
C GLU A 227 19.17 -22.85 13.92
N GLN A 228 18.65 -22.80 12.69
CA GLN A 228 18.91 -23.84 11.68
C GLN A 228 20.39 -23.91 11.28
N LEU A 229 21.07 -22.78 11.13
CA LEU A 229 22.52 -22.75 10.89
C LEU A 229 23.28 -23.34 12.08
N SER A 230 22.91 -22.98 13.32
CA SER A 230 23.50 -23.53 14.54
C SER A 230 23.24 -25.04 14.68
N LEU A 231 22.02 -25.52 14.38
CA LEU A 231 21.70 -26.94 14.36
C LEU A 231 22.47 -27.67 13.26
N ARG A 232 22.60 -27.08 12.07
CA ARG A 232 23.44 -27.62 11.00
C ARG A 232 24.91 -27.66 11.39
N GLU A 233 25.43 -26.65 12.09
CA GLU A 233 26.79 -26.64 12.63
C GLU A 233 26.98 -27.73 13.69
N ARG A 234 26.01 -27.91 14.59
CA ARG A 234 26.01 -28.98 15.61
C ARG A 234 25.92 -30.36 14.95
N LEU A 235 25.04 -30.55 13.97
CA LEU A 235 24.91 -31.77 13.19
C LEU A 235 26.15 -32.03 12.34
N ALA A 236 26.77 -31.00 11.76
CA ALA A 236 28.03 -31.13 11.04
C ALA A 236 29.15 -31.60 11.98
N ARG A 237 29.21 -31.09 13.22
CA ARG A 237 30.17 -31.57 14.25
C ARG A 237 29.91 -33.01 14.71
N ILE A 238 28.66 -33.47 14.64
CA ILE A 238 28.32 -34.87 14.93
C ILE A 238 28.64 -35.76 13.72
N ASN A 239 28.40 -35.27 12.51
CA ASN A 239 28.65 -35.98 11.25
C ASN A 239 30.15 -36.04 10.90
N THR A 240 30.96 -35.08 11.36
CA THR A 240 32.42 -35.12 11.20
C THR A 240 33.05 -36.25 12.01
N HIS A 241 32.53 -36.58 13.20
CA HIS A 241 33.12 -37.63 14.04
C HIS A 241 32.86 -39.06 13.52
N THR A 242 31.85 -39.26 12.67
CA THR A 242 31.53 -40.54 12.01
C THR A 242 31.99 -40.64 10.56
N LEU A 243 32.12 -39.53 9.81
CA LEU A 243 32.54 -39.55 8.40
C LEU A 243 33.99 -39.12 8.14
N SER A 244 34.76 -38.67 9.14
CA SER A 244 36.15 -38.23 8.95
C SER A 244 37.10 -39.32 8.40
N LYS A 245 36.68 -40.59 8.33
CA LYS A 245 37.49 -41.67 7.74
C LYS A 245 37.28 -41.90 6.24
N LYS A 246 36.35 -41.22 5.55
CA LYS A 246 36.15 -41.45 4.09
C LYS A 246 36.15 -40.23 3.16
N THR A 247 36.14 -38.98 3.64
CA THR A 247 35.96 -37.82 2.74
C THR A 247 37.21 -36.99 2.45
N ALA A 248 38.41 -37.47 2.80
CA ALA A 248 39.68 -36.79 2.53
C ALA A 248 40.08 -36.71 1.03
N ARG A 249 39.24 -37.21 0.11
CA ARG A 249 39.52 -37.19 -1.34
C ARG A 249 38.62 -36.26 -2.16
N LEU A 250 37.64 -35.58 -1.56
CA LEU A 250 36.71 -34.71 -2.30
C LEU A 250 36.91 -33.21 -2.03
N SER A 251 37.68 -32.86 -1.00
CA SER A 251 37.98 -31.47 -0.61
C SER A 251 39.06 -30.80 -1.47
N GLN A 252 39.73 -31.54 -2.37
CA GLN A 252 40.73 -30.98 -3.28
C GLN A 252 40.13 -30.40 -4.57
N LEU A 253 38.80 -30.51 -4.76
CA LEU A 253 38.10 -30.17 -6.01
C LEU A 253 37.11 -28.99 -5.90
N LEU A 254 36.93 -28.39 -4.73
CA LEU A 254 36.03 -27.24 -4.51
C LEU A 254 36.77 -26.07 -3.83
N LYS A 255 37.99 -25.80 -4.30
CA LYS A 255 38.82 -24.66 -3.90
C LYS A 255 38.99 -23.64 -5.04
N GLN A 256 38.08 -23.63 -6.00
CA GLN A 256 37.96 -22.59 -7.01
C GLN A 256 36.50 -22.16 -7.09
N GLU A 257 36.30 -20.85 -7.12
CA GLU A 257 35.03 -20.12 -7.22
C GLU A 257 34.16 -20.10 -5.96
N ALA A 258 33.63 -18.97 -5.49
CA ALA A 258 33.85 -17.56 -5.76
C ALA A 258 33.19 -16.84 -4.58
N GLY A 259 33.92 -15.95 -3.91
CA GLY A 259 33.35 -15.10 -2.87
C GLY A 259 32.63 -13.91 -3.49
N LEU A 260 31.41 -13.61 -3.06
CA LEU A 260 30.77 -12.31 -3.27
C LEU A 260 29.72 -12.07 -2.17
N VAL A 261 30.00 -11.07 -1.34
CA VAL A 261 29.11 -10.49 -0.32
C VAL A 261 28.35 -9.33 -0.96
N PHE A 262 27.03 -9.28 -0.85
CA PHE A 262 26.24 -8.11 -1.27
C PHE A 262 25.39 -7.55 -0.12
N ARG A 263 25.53 -6.24 0.08
CA ARG A 263 24.92 -5.43 1.15
C ARG A 263 23.52 -4.94 0.70
N LEU A 264 22.52 -5.11 1.57
CA LEU A 264 21.18 -4.54 1.41
C LEU A 264 21.13 -3.13 2.03
N TRP A 265 20.88 -2.11 1.20
CA TRP A 265 20.50 -0.76 1.60
C TRP A 265 19.20 -0.40 0.89
N GLY A 266 18.25 0.22 1.60
CA GLY A 266 17.17 0.97 0.93
C GLY A 266 15.76 0.91 1.51
N TRP A 267 15.55 0.93 2.83
CA TRP A 267 14.20 1.06 3.44
C TRP A 267 14.16 2.02 4.64
N ARG A 268 15.02 3.06 4.66
CA ARG A 268 15.11 4.01 5.79
C ARG A 268 14.34 5.33 5.63
N ASN A 269 13.63 5.56 4.52
CA ASN A 269 13.01 6.87 4.24
C ASN A 269 11.49 6.81 3.94
N TRP A 270 10.75 5.90 4.55
CA TRP A 270 9.28 5.87 4.44
C TRP A 270 8.58 5.78 5.79
N PHE A 271 9.15 6.42 6.82
CA PHE A 271 8.49 6.85 8.06
C PHE A 271 9.20 8.10 8.58
#